data_AF-Q0CI66-F1
#
_entry.id   AF-Q0CI66-F1
#
_cell.length_a   1.000
_cell.length_b   1.000
_cell.length_c   1.000
_cell.angle_alpha   90.00
_cell.angle_beta   90.00
_cell.angle_gamma   90.00
#
_symmetry.space_group_name_H-M   'P 1'
#
loop_
_entity.id
_entity.type
_entity.pdbx_description
1 polymer ?
#
loop_
_entity_poly.entity_id
_entity_poly.type
_entity_poly.pdbx_seq_one_letter_code
_entity_poly.pdbx_strand_id
1 'polypeptide(L)'
;MLISITALVQYFDCMEAVQLYAHFWIDRLIWPIIYIRNFHEWIWIARIYRHDALFAEATRIAIRESTGPLDLWGFDGSKSLSDTIETLRQEAIDGIVAKLYDRIEVVKQGKYCCGKCDALILGRLIPLLQDHGLYPRPVPPFQGISIDVLVRTVAGLQAWSFVGVFHTIRGCDNVTGAAVGTEMQELEELCEQVQGLSMEEFNNA
;
A
#
# COMPACT_ATOMS: atom_id res chain seq x y z
N MET A 1 23.83 0.68 -11.16
CA MET A 1 25.23 1.10 -10.88
C MET A 1 25.49 1.24 -9.40
N LEU A 2 24.67 1.98 -8.63
CA LEU A 2 24.85 2.12 -7.18
C LEU A 2 24.85 0.77 -6.45
N ILE A 3 23.92 -0.14 -6.82
CA ILE A 3 23.87 -1.50 -6.28
C ILE A 3 25.20 -2.27 -6.38
N SER A 4 25.90 -2.12 -7.50
CA SER A 4 27.19 -2.78 -7.73
C SER A 4 28.30 -2.17 -6.87
N ILE A 5 28.25 -0.85 -6.66
CA ILE A 5 29.17 -0.16 -5.75
C ILE A 5 28.91 -0.60 -4.31
N THR A 6 27.64 -0.70 -3.90
CA THR A 6 27.24 -1.22 -2.58
C THR A 6 27.79 -2.63 -2.34
N ALA A 7 27.72 -3.51 -3.35
CA ALA A 7 28.27 -4.87 -3.26
C ALA A 7 29.79 -4.86 -3.02
N LEU A 8 30.52 -3.99 -3.71
CA LEU A 8 31.97 -3.84 -3.52
C LEU A 8 32.30 -3.23 -2.16
N VAL A 9 31.53 -2.25 -1.71
CA VAL A 9 31.69 -1.63 -0.39
C VAL A 9 31.52 -2.67 0.72
N GLN A 10 30.49 -3.50 0.63
CA GLN A 10 30.28 -4.60 1.58
C GLN A 10 31.40 -5.64 1.48
N TYR A 11 31.85 -5.99 0.27
CA TYR A 11 32.90 -6.99 0.06
C TYR A 11 34.27 -6.55 0.61
N PHE A 12 34.64 -5.28 0.42
CA PHE A 12 35.93 -4.73 0.84
C PHE A 12 35.91 -4.08 2.23
N ASP A 13 34.77 -4.07 2.90
CA ASP A 13 34.56 -3.44 4.21
C ASP A 13 35.07 -1.99 4.25
N CYS A 14 34.67 -1.19 3.25
CA CYS A 14 35.19 0.16 3.02
C CYS A 14 34.09 1.23 3.00
N MET A 15 33.04 1.03 3.80
CA MET A 15 31.86 1.89 3.87
C MET A 15 32.22 3.33 4.20
N GLU A 16 33.08 3.57 5.20
CA GLU A 16 33.49 4.90 5.64
C GLU A 16 34.17 5.70 4.53
N ALA A 17 34.89 5.03 3.61
CA ALA A 17 35.59 5.68 2.51
C ALA A 17 34.64 6.16 1.40
N VAL A 18 33.48 5.50 1.26
CA VAL A 18 32.54 5.72 0.15
C VAL A 18 31.27 6.45 0.61
N GLN A 19 30.96 6.42 1.90
CA GLN A 19 29.69 6.89 2.46
C GLN A 19 29.34 8.32 2.05
N LEU A 20 30.27 9.27 2.16
CA LEU A 20 30.01 10.67 1.81
C LEU A 20 29.59 10.83 0.34
N TYR A 21 30.29 10.14 -0.57
CA TYR A 21 29.97 10.18 -1.99
C TYR A 21 28.65 9.47 -2.29
N ALA A 22 28.38 8.36 -1.61
CA ALA A 22 27.14 7.63 -1.73
C ALA A 22 25.92 8.48 -1.36
N HIS A 23 25.99 9.29 -0.29
CA HIS A 23 24.93 10.24 0.06
C HIS A 23 24.65 11.21 -1.09
N PHE A 24 25.70 11.85 -1.65
CA PHE A 24 25.52 12.75 -2.80
C PHE A 24 24.92 12.07 -4.02
N TRP A 25 25.25 10.81 -4.28
CA TRP A 25 24.66 10.05 -5.38
C TRP A 25 23.21 9.70 -5.09
N ILE A 26 22.92 9.21 -3.88
CA ILE A 26 21.57 8.88 -3.42
C ILE A 26 20.68 10.10 -3.58
N ASP A 27 21.05 11.25 -3.01
CA ASP A 27 20.25 12.49 -3.05
C ASP A 27 19.90 12.94 -4.47
N ARG A 28 20.84 12.76 -5.41
CA ARG A 28 20.61 13.07 -6.84
C ARG A 28 19.76 12.01 -7.55
N LEU A 29 19.73 10.79 -7.02
CA LEU A 29 18.94 9.66 -7.51
C LEU A 29 17.55 9.59 -6.86
N ILE A 30 17.21 10.41 -5.86
CA ILE A 30 15.90 10.35 -5.18
C ILE A 30 14.72 10.63 -6.13
N TRP A 31 14.96 11.20 -7.32
CA TRP A 31 13.89 11.68 -8.21
C TRP A 31 13.07 10.61 -9.00
N PRO A 32 13.47 9.33 -9.13
CA PRO A 32 12.58 8.28 -9.63
C PRO A 32 12.36 7.15 -8.60
N ILE A 33 12.34 7.45 -7.30
CA ILE A 33 11.96 6.45 -6.28
C ILE A 33 10.54 5.89 -6.53
N ILE A 34 9.69 6.73 -7.12
CA ILE A 34 8.34 6.44 -7.65
C ILE A 34 8.27 5.34 -8.74
N TYR A 35 9.40 4.87 -9.27
CA TYR A 35 9.46 3.84 -10.32
C TYR A 35 10.24 2.58 -9.92
N ILE A 36 10.68 2.48 -8.67
CA ILE A 36 11.50 1.36 -8.21
C ILE A 36 10.62 0.13 -8.03
N ARG A 37 10.87 -0.93 -8.81
CA ARG A 37 10.35 -2.29 -8.53
C ARG A 37 11.25 -3.10 -7.58
N ASN A 38 12.45 -2.61 -7.29
CA ASN A 38 13.48 -3.34 -6.55
C ASN A 38 13.60 -2.84 -5.10
N PHE A 39 12.52 -2.86 -4.32
CA PHE A 39 12.53 -2.32 -2.95
C PHE A 39 13.66 -2.89 -2.08
N HIS A 40 13.95 -4.19 -2.23
CA HIS A 40 15.02 -4.89 -1.52
C HIS A 40 16.40 -4.28 -1.77
N GLU A 41 16.71 -3.87 -3.01
CA GLU A 41 17.96 -3.21 -3.38
C GLU A 41 18.14 -1.89 -2.65
N TRP A 42 17.07 -1.09 -2.59
CA TRP A 42 17.13 0.24 -1.99
C TRP A 42 17.12 0.22 -0.47
N ILE A 43 16.40 -0.72 0.13
CA ILE A 43 16.49 -1.01 1.56
C ILE A 43 17.92 -1.39 1.93
N TRP A 44 18.56 -2.25 1.13
CA TRP A 44 19.96 -2.65 1.35
C TRP A 44 20.94 -1.50 1.16
N ILE A 45 20.82 -0.72 0.08
CA ILE A 45 21.64 0.48 -0.17
C ILE A 45 21.52 1.46 1.00
N ALA A 46 20.29 1.76 1.43
CA ALA A 46 20.04 2.68 2.54
C ALA A 46 20.73 2.21 3.82
N ARG A 47 20.63 0.91 4.12
CA ARG A 47 21.26 0.32 5.30
C ARG A 47 22.78 0.37 5.25
N ILE A 48 23.40 -0.05 4.14
CA ILE A 48 24.86 -0.05 4.01
C ILE A 48 25.44 1.36 4.19
N TYR A 49 24.78 2.38 3.63
CA TYR A 49 25.25 3.76 3.75
C TYR A 49 24.73 4.50 4.97
N ARG A 50 23.93 3.86 5.85
CA ARG A 50 23.29 4.47 7.03
C ARG A 50 22.48 5.72 6.67
N HIS A 51 21.67 5.61 5.62
CA HIS A 51 20.88 6.70 5.09
C HIS A 51 19.41 6.59 5.53
N ASP A 52 19.07 7.20 6.66
CA ASP A 52 17.77 7.02 7.33
C ASP A 52 16.57 7.41 6.47
N ALA A 53 16.62 8.57 5.81
CA ALA A 53 15.50 9.04 4.98
C ALA A 53 15.20 8.10 3.80
N LEU A 54 16.25 7.53 3.18
CA LEU A 54 16.10 6.55 2.11
C LEU A 54 15.55 5.24 2.64
N PHE A 55 15.98 4.81 3.83
CA PHE A 55 15.50 3.58 4.46
C PHE A 55 14.01 3.67 4.80
N ALA A 56 13.59 4.78 5.42
CA ALA A 56 12.21 5.06 5.73
C ALA A 56 11.35 5.07 4.46
N GLU A 57 11.77 5.78 3.41
CA GLU A 57 10.98 5.83 2.18
C GLU A 57 10.95 4.48 1.44
N ALA A 58 12.09 3.79 1.35
CA ALA A 58 12.16 2.48 0.69
C ALA A 58 11.29 1.43 1.39
N THR A 59 11.30 1.40 2.73
CA THR A 59 10.44 0.50 3.52
C THR A 59 8.96 0.90 3.41
N ARG A 60 8.63 2.19 3.43
CA ARG A 60 7.25 2.68 3.22
C ARG A 60 6.68 2.20 1.90
N ILE A 61 7.45 2.36 0.82
CA ILE A 61 7.04 1.90 -0.51
C ILE A 61 6.95 0.37 -0.53
N ALA A 62 7.89 -0.33 0.10
CA ALA A 62 7.85 -1.78 0.16
C ALA A 62 6.59 -2.31 0.87
N ILE A 63 6.18 -1.70 1.99
CA ILE A 63 4.92 -2.03 2.68
C ILE A 63 3.72 -1.80 1.75
N ARG A 64 3.73 -0.73 0.97
CA ARG A 64 2.61 -0.34 0.10
C ARG A 64 2.48 -1.16 -1.18
N GLU A 65 3.60 -1.46 -1.83
CA GLU A 65 3.65 -2.00 -3.20
C GLU A 65 3.98 -3.49 -3.25
N SER A 66 4.54 -4.07 -2.19
CA SER A 66 4.79 -5.52 -2.16
C SER A 66 3.49 -6.32 -2.17
N THR A 67 3.55 -7.51 -2.77
CA THR A 67 2.41 -8.44 -2.88
C THR A 67 2.60 -9.68 -2.01
N GLY A 68 3.57 -9.65 -1.10
CA GLY A 68 3.96 -10.76 -0.25
C GLY A 68 5.31 -10.49 0.44
N PRO A 69 5.81 -11.47 1.21
CA PRO A 69 7.06 -11.35 1.95
C PRO A 69 8.22 -10.99 1.04
N LEU A 70 9.09 -10.09 1.52
CA LEU A 70 10.26 -9.66 0.77
C LEU A 70 11.42 -10.61 1.02
N ASP A 71 12.10 -10.97 -0.06
CA ASP A 71 13.36 -11.70 0.05
C ASP A 71 14.51 -10.70 0.22
N LEU A 72 14.76 -10.33 1.48
CA LEU A 72 15.84 -9.40 1.85
C LEU A 72 17.14 -10.20 2.06
N TRP A 73 18.02 -10.14 1.07
CA TRP A 73 19.33 -10.77 1.11
C TRP A 73 20.38 -9.87 1.78
N GLY A 74 21.33 -10.49 2.48
CA GLY A 74 22.68 -9.93 2.58
C GLY A 74 23.04 -9.11 3.82
N PHE A 75 22.29 -9.15 4.93
CA PHE A 75 22.75 -8.57 6.20
C PHE A 75 21.98 -9.09 7.44
N ASP A 76 22.58 -8.95 8.62
CA ASP A 76 22.02 -9.35 9.91
C ASP A 76 20.70 -8.61 10.21
N GLY A 77 19.68 -9.36 10.62
CA GLY A 77 18.34 -8.80 10.88
C GLY A 77 17.44 -8.68 9.64
N SER A 78 17.87 -9.13 8.45
CA SER A 78 17.05 -9.09 7.23
C SER A 78 15.72 -9.84 7.37
N LYS A 79 15.72 -10.97 8.09
CA LYS A 79 14.51 -11.73 8.40
C LYS A 79 13.54 -10.93 9.25
N SER A 80 14.01 -10.33 10.36
CA SER A 80 13.16 -9.51 11.23
C SER A 80 12.58 -8.33 10.47
N LEU A 81 13.37 -7.67 9.62
CA LEU A 81 12.91 -6.56 8.81
C LEU A 81 11.83 -6.99 7.80
N SER A 82 12.06 -8.10 7.10
CA SER A 82 11.07 -8.67 6.18
C SER A 82 9.78 -9.03 6.91
N ASP A 83 9.87 -9.69 8.07
CA ASP A 83 8.72 -10.08 8.88
C ASP A 83 7.93 -8.86 9.37
N THR A 84 8.62 -7.78 9.77
CA THR A 84 7.97 -6.51 10.14
C THR A 84 7.27 -5.85 8.95
N ILE A 85 7.92 -5.76 7.80
CA ILE A 85 7.32 -5.20 6.57
C ILE A 85 6.06 -5.99 6.18
N GLU A 86 6.15 -7.32 6.21
CA GLU A 86 5.04 -8.20 5.87
C GLU A 86 3.89 -8.10 6.88
N THR A 87 4.20 -7.99 8.17
CA THR A 87 3.19 -7.79 9.23
C THR A 87 2.43 -6.48 9.00
N LEU A 88 3.14 -5.37 8.81
CA LEU A 88 2.51 -4.07 8.55
C LEU A 88 1.68 -4.06 7.26
N ARG A 89 2.17 -4.74 6.21
CA ARG A 89 1.40 -4.90 4.96
C ARG A 89 0.09 -5.65 5.22
N GLN A 90 0.14 -6.78 5.93
CA GLN A 90 -1.06 -7.58 6.20
C GLN A 90 -2.06 -6.84 7.09
N GLU A 91 -1.60 -6.12 8.13
CA GLU A 91 -2.46 -5.32 9.01
C GLU A 91 -3.19 -4.21 8.24
N ALA A 92 -2.46 -3.49 7.38
CA ALA A 92 -3.05 -2.43 6.56
C ALA A 92 -4.07 -3.01 5.56
N ILE A 93 -3.74 -4.11 4.87
CA ILE A 93 -4.68 -4.75 3.94
C ILE A 93 -5.92 -5.25 4.67
N ASP A 94 -5.76 -5.92 5.83
CA ASP A 94 -6.91 -6.41 6.60
C ASP A 94 -7.83 -5.27 7.03
N GLY A 95 -7.26 -4.15 7.49
CA GLY A 95 -8.01 -2.95 7.85
C GLY A 95 -8.85 -2.40 6.70
N ILE A 96 -8.28 -2.30 5.49
CA ILE A 96 -9.02 -1.78 4.33
C ILE A 96 -10.06 -2.81 3.83
N VAL A 97 -9.70 -4.09 3.77
CA VAL A 97 -10.63 -5.17 3.38
C VAL A 97 -11.80 -5.25 4.36
N ALA A 98 -11.56 -5.14 5.66
CA ALA A 98 -12.62 -5.14 6.68
C ALA A 98 -13.61 -3.99 6.44
N LYS A 99 -13.13 -2.76 6.31
CA LYS A 99 -13.99 -1.60 6.03
C LYS A 99 -14.80 -1.75 4.73
N LEU A 100 -14.15 -2.24 3.67
CA LEU A 100 -14.80 -2.50 2.38
C LEU A 100 -15.94 -3.52 2.53
N TYR A 101 -15.71 -4.61 3.27
CA TYR A 101 -16.69 -5.66 3.47
C TYR A 101 -17.83 -5.26 4.41
N ASP A 102 -17.55 -4.46 5.45
CA ASP A 102 -18.60 -3.88 6.30
C ASP A 102 -19.58 -3.04 5.47
N ARG A 103 -19.06 -2.30 4.48
CA ARG A 103 -19.89 -1.53 3.54
C ARG A 103 -20.71 -2.41 2.61
N ILE A 104 -20.11 -3.48 2.06
CA ILE A 104 -20.86 -4.48 1.27
C ILE A 104 -22.05 -5.02 2.07
N GLU A 105 -21.86 -5.30 3.37
CA GLU A 105 -22.93 -5.81 4.22
C GLU A 105 -24.03 -4.77 4.48
N VAL A 106 -23.69 -3.49 4.66
CA VAL A 106 -24.69 -2.40 4.76
C VAL A 106 -25.55 -2.32 3.49
N VAL A 107 -24.92 -2.39 2.31
CA VAL A 107 -25.65 -2.35 1.02
C VAL A 107 -26.53 -3.58 0.84
N LYS A 108 -26.03 -4.79 1.16
CA LYS A 108 -26.82 -6.02 1.10
C LYS A 108 -28.06 -5.98 1.99
N GLN A 109 -27.98 -5.29 3.12
CA GLN A 109 -29.10 -5.12 4.06
C GLN A 109 -30.14 -4.09 3.57
N GLY A 110 -29.95 -3.47 2.40
CA GLY A 110 -30.88 -2.48 1.87
C GLY A 110 -30.81 -1.13 2.59
N LYS A 111 -29.73 -0.86 3.33
CA LYS A 111 -29.61 0.28 4.26
C LYS A 111 -28.87 1.48 3.66
N TYR A 112 -28.41 1.39 2.42
CA TYR A 112 -27.58 2.45 1.84
C TYR A 112 -28.43 3.56 1.21
N CYS A 113 -29.38 3.20 0.34
CA CYS A 113 -30.31 4.17 -0.25
C CYS A 113 -31.72 3.60 -0.42
N CYS A 114 -31.86 2.61 -1.31
CA CYS A 114 -33.10 1.90 -1.61
C CYS A 114 -32.77 0.62 -2.39
N GLY A 115 -33.60 -0.42 -2.29
CA GLY A 115 -33.25 -1.76 -2.81
C GLY A 115 -32.82 -1.82 -4.28
N LYS A 116 -33.30 -0.91 -5.14
CA LYS A 116 -32.86 -0.81 -6.55
C LYS A 116 -31.45 -0.21 -6.68
N CYS A 117 -31.15 0.86 -5.94
CA CYS A 117 -29.83 1.48 -5.94
C CYS A 117 -28.80 0.50 -5.35
N ASP A 118 -29.16 -0.16 -4.25
CA ASP A 118 -28.30 -1.11 -3.56
C ASP A 118 -27.98 -2.33 -4.46
N ALA A 119 -28.95 -2.82 -5.22
CA ALA A 119 -28.73 -3.87 -6.22
C ALA A 119 -27.80 -3.43 -7.37
N LEU A 120 -27.93 -2.19 -7.86
CA LEU A 120 -27.05 -1.65 -8.90
C LEU A 120 -25.61 -1.47 -8.40
N ILE A 121 -25.47 -0.97 -7.17
CA ILE A 121 -24.19 -0.85 -6.49
C ILE A 121 -23.51 -2.22 -6.42
N LEU A 122 -24.19 -3.24 -5.88
CA LEU A 122 -23.64 -4.59 -5.78
C LEU A 122 -23.33 -5.19 -7.15
N GLY A 123 -24.19 -4.97 -8.14
CA GLY A 123 -24.00 -5.44 -9.52
C GLY A 123 -22.76 -4.87 -10.21
N ARG A 124 -22.25 -3.72 -9.77
CA ARG A 124 -20.98 -3.14 -10.23
C ARG A 124 -19.81 -3.50 -9.32
N LEU A 125 -20.03 -3.51 -8.01
CA LEU A 125 -19.00 -3.76 -7.00
C LEU A 125 -18.43 -5.17 -7.12
N ILE A 126 -19.31 -6.18 -7.11
CA ILE A 126 -18.87 -7.57 -7.01
C ILE A 126 -18.00 -7.97 -8.20
N PRO A 127 -18.34 -7.66 -9.47
CA PRO A 127 -17.45 -7.93 -10.59
C PRO A 127 -16.10 -7.21 -10.49
N LEU A 128 -16.09 -5.93 -10.08
CA LEU A 128 -14.82 -5.22 -9.89
C LEU A 128 -13.93 -5.89 -8.84
N LEU A 129 -14.52 -6.30 -7.71
CA LEU A 129 -13.76 -7.02 -6.68
C LEU A 129 -13.27 -8.39 -7.17
N GLN A 130 -14.05 -9.08 -8.00
CA GLN A 130 -13.62 -10.34 -8.62
C GLN A 130 -12.42 -10.13 -9.55
N ASP A 131 -12.46 -9.10 -10.40
CA ASP A 131 -11.39 -8.79 -11.35
C ASP A 131 -10.05 -8.47 -10.66
N HIS A 132 -10.11 -7.98 -9.41
CA HIS A 132 -8.94 -7.65 -8.60
C HIS A 132 -8.60 -8.68 -7.50
N GLY A 133 -9.25 -9.86 -7.51
CA GLY A 133 -8.99 -10.92 -6.51
C GLY A 133 -9.42 -10.57 -5.08
N LEU A 134 -10.28 -9.55 -4.93
CA LEU A 134 -10.86 -9.12 -3.67
C LEU A 134 -12.22 -9.77 -3.39
N TYR A 135 -12.73 -10.63 -4.28
CA TYR A 135 -13.93 -11.43 -4.06
C TYR A 135 -13.73 -12.88 -4.56
N PRO A 136 -14.05 -13.92 -3.74
CA PRO A 136 -14.59 -13.85 -2.38
C PRO A 136 -13.60 -13.19 -1.39
N ARG A 137 -14.08 -12.81 -0.19
CA ARG A 137 -13.28 -12.02 0.76
C ARG A 137 -11.90 -12.65 0.95
N PRO A 138 -10.81 -11.94 0.63
CA PRO A 138 -9.48 -12.49 0.81
C PRO A 138 -9.17 -12.59 2.31
N VAL A 139 -8.31 -13.53 2.67
CA VAL A 139 -7.84 -13.75 4.02
C VAL A 139 -6.31 -13.66 4.06
N PRO A 140 -5.70 -13.37 5.23
CA PRO A 140 -4.25 -13.42 5.38
C PRO A 140 -3.69 -14.76 4.87
N PRO A 141 -2.51 -14.75 4.19
CA PRO A 141 -1.54 -13.66 4.14
C PRO A 141 -1.68 -12.74 2.90
N PHE A 142 -2.87 -12.61 2.29
CA PHE A 142 -3.15 -11.67 1.19
C PHE A 142 -2.11 -11.72 0.05
N GLN A 143 -1.72 -12.92 -0.36
CA GLN A 143 -0.71 -13.11 -1.41
C GLN A 143 -1.21 -12.55 -2.75
N GLY A 144 -0.34 -11.84 -3.47
CA GLY A 144 -0.68 -11.21 -4.74
C GLY A 144 -1.38 -9.85 -4.62
N ILE A 145 -1.67 -9.38 -3.39
CA ILE A 145 -2.39 -8.13 -3.15
C ILE A 145 -1.43 -7.11 -2.52
N SER A 146 -1.31 -5.93 -3.14
CA SER A 146 -0.62 -4.78 -2.55
C SER A 146 -1.63 -3.74 -2.06
N ILE A 147 -1.21 -2.90 -1.11
CA ILE A 147 -2.02 -1.79 -0.61
C ILE A 147 -2.38 -0.86 -1.78
N ASP A 148 -1.41 -0.50 -2.62
CA ASP A 148 -1.62 0.43 -3.73
C ASP A 148 -2.63 -0.06 -4.77
N VAL A 149 -2.62 -1.36 -5.10
CA VAL A 149 -3.64 -1.95 -5.98
C VAL A 149 -5.02 -1.87 -5.34
N LEU A 150 -5.12 -2.16 -4.05
CA LEU A 150 -6.37 -2.13 -3.32
C LEU A 150 -6.93 -0.70 -3.27
N VAL A 151 -6.08 0.29 -2.99
CA VAL A 151 -6.44 1.72 -2.97
C VAL A 151 -6.90 2.19 -4.34
N ARG A 152 -6.19 1.85 -5.42
CA ARG A 152 -6.62 2.20 -6.79
C ARG A 152 -7.95 1.54 -7.14
N THR A 153 -8.17 0.31 -6.70
CA THR A 153 -9.43 -0.41 -6.93
C THR A 153 -10.58 0.30 -6.22
N VAL A 154 -10.37 0.69 -4.96
CA VAL A 154 -11.37 1.44 -4.19
C VAL A 154 -11.55 2.87 -4.72
N ALA A 155 -10.51 3.56 -5.14
CA ALA A 155 -10.63 4.85 -5.81
C ALA A 155 -11.38 4.75 -7.14
N GLY A 156 -11.26 3.63 -7.87
CA GLY A 156 -12.12 3.33 -9.02
C GLY A 156 -13.62 3.29 -8.68
N LEU A 157 -13.98 3.06 -7.41
CA LEU A 157 -15.34 3.17 -6.90
C LEU A 157 -15.81 4.64 -6.77
N GLN A 158 -14.93 5.64 -6.68
CA GLN A 158 -15.30 7.07 -6.66
C GLN A 158 -16.14 7.50 -7.87
N ALA A 159 -16.01 6.79 -9.00
CA ALA A 159 -16.83 7.00 -10.19
C ALA A 159 -18.32 6.62 -9.99
N TRP A 160 -18.74 6.29 -8.76
CA TRP A 160 -20.11 5.98 -8.37
C TRP A 160 -20.97 7.20 -8.01
N SER A 161 -20.46 8.41 -8.28
CA SER A 161 -21.27 9.64 -8.38
C SER A 161 -22.45 9.51 -9.36
N PHE A 162 -22.52 8.44 -10.16
CA PHE A 162 -23.71 8.04 -10.93
C PHE A 162 -24.99 7.85 -10.10
N VAL A 163 -24.90 7.54 -8.81
CA VAL A 163 -26.09 7.45 -7.93
C VAL A 163 -26.84 8.80 -7.92
N GLY A 164 -26.12 9.92 -7.96
CA GLY A 164 -26.71 11.26 -8.11
C GLY A 164 -27.50 11.42 -9.41
N VAL A 165 -26.96 10.93 -10.54
CA VAL A 165 -27.61 10.98 -11.86
C VAL A 165 -28.84 10.07 -11.93
N PHE A 166 -28.77 8.87 -11.34
CA PHE A 166 -29.92 7.96 -11.25
C PHE A 166 -31.02 8.50 -10.33
N HIS A 167 -30.66 9.23 -9.26
CA HIS A 167 -31.63 9.93 -8.42
C HIS A 167 -32.37 11.02 -9.18
N THR A 168 -31.69 11.79 -10.04
CA THR A 168 -32.33 12.85 -10.84
C THR A 168 -33.33 12.29 -11.87
N ILE A 169 -33.07 11.11 -12.43
CA ILE A 169 -33.90 10.55 -13.53
C ILE A 169 -35.07 9.69 -13.00
N ARG A 170 -34.92 9.00 -11.86
CA ARG A 170 -35.90 8.01 -11.39
C ARG A 170 -36.58 8.30 -10.06
N GLY A 171 -36.16 9.32 -9.31
CA GLY A 171 -36.73 9.68 -8.01
C GLY A 171 -36.58 8.57 -6.97
N CYS A 172 -35.49 8.60 -6.19
CA CYS A 172 -35.45 7.89 -4.91
C CYS A 172 -35.45 8.97 -3.80
N ASP A 173 -36.46 8.94 -2.93
CA ASP A 173 -36.78 10.03 -1.98
C ASP A 173 -35.77 10.16 -0.82
N ASN A 174 -34.81 9.22 -0.70
CA ASN A 174 -33.78 9.27 0.33
C ASN A 174 -32.52 9.97 -0.18
N VAL A 175 -32.41 11.25 0.19
CA VAL A 175 -31.21 12.09 0.02
C VAL A 175 -30.17 11.66 1.06
N THR A 176 -29.46 10.56 0.81
CA THR A 176 -28.19 10.24 1.51
C THR A 176 -27.00 10.25 0.54
N GLY A 177 -27.11 11.03 -0.55
CA GLY A 177 -26.02 11.26 -1.50
C GLY A 177 -24.78 11.97 -0.91
N ALA A 178 -24.82 12.37 0.38
CA ALA A 178 -23.71 13.02 1.07
C ALA A 178 -22.67 12.03 1.65
N ALA A 179 -23.00 10.75 1.85
CA ALA A 179 -22.11 9.81 2.52
C ALA A 179 -20.91 9.36 1.67
N VAL A 180 -21.05 9.38 0.34
CA VAL A 180 -20.03 8.81 -0.58
C VAL A 180 -18.76 9.67 -0.65
N GLY A 181 -18.88 10.98 -0.44
CA GLY A 181 -17.75 11.92 -0.53
C GLY A 181 -16.81 11.87 0.67
N THR A 182 -17.35 11.68 1.88
CA THR A 182 -16.59 11.59 3.13
C THR A 182 -15.85 10.25 3.29
N GLU A 183 -16.34 9.19 2.64
CA GLU A 183 -15.85 7.81 2.82
C GLU A 183 -14.52 7.51 2.13
N MET A 184 -14.16 8.26 1.09
CA MET A 184 -12.86 8.08 0.42
C MET A 184 -11.72 8.79 1.12
N GLN A 185 -12.01 9.87 1.84
CA GLN A 185 -11.03 10.56 2.65
C GLN A 185 -10.51 9.63 3.76
N GLU A 186 -11.38 8.82 4.38
CA GLU A 186 -10.98 7.83 5.39
C GLU A 186 -10.11 6.68 4.84
N LEU A 187 -10.21 6.37 3.54
CA LEU A 187 -9.42 5.32 2.88
C LEU A 187 -8.10 5.85 2.35
N GLU A 188 -8.08 7.09 1.84
CA GLU A 188 -6.84 7.81 1.53
C GLU A 188 -6.04 8.10 2.82
N GLU A 189 -6.70 8.49 3.91
CA GLU A 189 -6.08 8.66 5.24
C GLU A 189 -5.47 7.36 5.78
N LEU A 190 -6.13 6.22 5.59
CA LEU A 190 -5.57 4.90 5.94
C LEU A 190 -4.26 4.59 5.20
N CYS A 191 -4.05 5.19 4.03
CA CYS A 191 -2.84 5.00 3.24
C CYS A 191 -1.75 6.01 3.59
N GLU A 192 -2.14 7.24 3.94
CA GLU A 192 -1.21 8.22 4.52
C GLU A 192 -0.68 7.78 5.89
N GLN A 193 -1.42 6.93 6.60
CA GLN A 193 -0.98 6.33 7.87
C GLN A 193 0.14 5.29 7.71
N VAL A 194 0.37 4.75 6.50
CA VAL A 194 1.47 3.80 6.28
C VAL A 194 2.80 4.56 6.26
N GLN A 195 3.52 4.47 7.38
CA GLN A 195 4.82 5.09 7.58
C GLN A 195 5.97 4.11 7.27
N GLY A 196 7.12 4.68 6.92
CA GLY A 196 8.37 3.95 6.79
C GLY A 196 8.92 3.51 8.14
N LEU A 197 9.79 2.51 8.11
CA LEU A 197 10.48 1.99 9.29
C LEU A 197 11.72 2.83 9.63
N SER A 198 12.07 2.89 10.92
CA SER A 198 13.33 3.48 11.37
C SER A 198 14.45 2.45 11.30
N MET A 199 15.65 2.86 10.89
CA MET A 199 16.79 1.95 10.84
C MET A 199 17.27 1.54 12.24
N GLU A 200 17.09 2.42 13.24
CA GLU A 200 17.52 2.18 14.62
C GLU A 200 16.87 0.93 15.24
N GLU A 201 15.64 0.63 14.85
CA GLU A 201 14.86 -0.54 15.31
C GLU A 201 15.53 -1.87 14.93
N PHE A 202 16.40 -1.86 13.91
CA PHE A 202 17.02 -3.06 13.32
C PHE A 202 18.55 -3.09 13.47
N ASN A 203 19.12 -2.18 14.27
CA ASN A 203 20.56 -2.08 14.53
C ASN A 203 21.03 -2.88 15.77
N ASN A 204 20.10 -3.44 16.55
CA ASN A 204 20.37 -4.14 17.82
C ASN A 204 20.10 -5.66 17.78
N ALA A 205 20.04 -6.27 16.59
CA ALA A 205 19.76 -7.70 16.40
C ALA A 205 21.00 -8.48 15.98
#